data_AF-A0A495SPN1-F1
#
_entry.id   AF-A0A495SPN1-F1
#
_cell.length_a   1.000
_cell.length_b   1.000
_cell.length_c   1.000
_cell.angle_alpha   90.00
_cell.angle_beta   90.00
_cell.angle_gamma   90.00
#
_symmetry.space_group_name_H-M   'P 1'
#
loop_
_entity.id
_entity.type
_entity.pdbx_description
1 polymer ?
#
loop_
_entity_poly.entity_id
_entity_poly.type
_entity_poly.pdbx_seq_one_letter_code
_entity_poly.pdbx_strand_id
1 'polypeptide(L)'
;MTGGERAEARPDGREALPGRDEVLTMLAAFGQRAADTVPEELGSLELTWLVAEFEQRYGLQLDLDDERFGAVRTVDDATELLRAAVLAERAGGRP
;
A
#
# COMPACT_ATOMS: atom_id res chain seq x y z
N MET A 1 -31.71 -24.10 -20.00
CA MET A 1 -30.59 -25.05 -19.96
C MET A 1 -29.34 -24.25 -20.29
N THR A 2 -28.85 -23.42 -19.37
CA THR A 2 -27.92 -23.71 -18.25
C THR A 2 -26.46 -23.56 -18.67
N GLY A 3 -25.76 -22.67 -17.98
CA GLY A 3 -24.29 -22.67 -17.85
C GLY A 3 -23.65 -21.52 -18.62
N GLY A 4 -23.12 -20.49 -18.00
CA GLY A 4 -22.94 -20.22 -16.58
C GLY A 4 -22.13 -18.93 -16.48
N GLU A 5 -22.57 -18.02 -15.63
CA GLU A 5 -21.67 -17.02 -15.04
C GLU A 5 -20.43 -17.75 -14.52
N ARG A 6 -19.28 -17.44 -15.12
CA ARG A 6 -18.08 -17.31 -14.33
C ARG A 6 -17.77 -15.83 -14.35
N ALA A 7 -18.21 -15.16 -13.28
CA ALA A 7 -17.62 -13.91 -12.86
C ALA A 7 -16.10 -14.11 -12.89
N GLU A 8 -15.45 -13.47 -13.86
CA GLU A 8 -14.03 -13.18 -13.72
C GLU A 8 -13.97 -12.11 -12.62
N ALA A 9 -14.05 -12.55 -11.37
CA ALA A 9 -13.46 -11.81 -10.28
C ALA A 9 -11.97 -11.81 -10.58
N ARG A 10 -11.54 -10.87 -11.45
CA ARG A 10 -10.19 -10.36 -11.36
C ARG A 10 -10.09 -9.95 -9.89
N PRO A 11 -9.25 -10.59 -9.06
CA PRO A 11 -9.07 -10.12 -7.71
C PRO A 11 -8.71 -8.66 -7.90
N ASP A 12 -9.61 -7.77 -7.51
CA ASP A 12 -9.30 -6.35 -7.50
C ASP A 12 -8.02 -6.30 -6.66
N GLY A 13 -6.93 -5.72 -7.17
CA GLY A 13 -5.65 -5.70 -6.43
C GLY A 13 -5.79 -5.20 -4.98
N ARG A 14 -6.87 -4.46 -4.73
CA ARG A 14 -7.42 -3.99 -3.45
C ARG A 14 -7.71 -5.11 -2.41
N GLU A 15 -7.98 -6.34 -2.84
CA GLU A 15 -8.23 -7.51 -1.98
C GLU A 15 -6.94 -8.27 -1.59
N ALA A 16 -5.81 -8.01 -2.24
CA ALA A 16 -4.53 -8.57 -1.83
C ALA A 16 -3.90 -7.72 -0.70
N LEU A 17 -2.99 -8.31 0.08
CA LEU A 17 -2.16 -7.52 0.98
C LEU A 17 -1.02 -6.89 0.17
N PRO A 18 -0.69 -5.61 0.39
CA PRO A 18 0.42 -4.97 -0.32
C PRO A 18 1.72 -5.73 -0.07
N GLY A 19 2.44 -5.96 -1.17
CA GLY A 19 3.77 -6.56 -1.16
C GLY A 19 4.86 -5.53 -1.41
N ARG A 20 6.10 -5.87 -1.07
CA ARG A 20 7.26 -4.99 -1.23
C ARG A 20 7.43 -4.49 -2.68
N ASP A 21 7.25 -5.38 -3.66
CA ASP A 21 7.35 -5.03 -5.08
C ASP A 21 6.30 -3.99 -5.51
N GLU A 22 5.10 -4.04 -4.93
CA GLU A 22 4.06 -3.05 -5.18
C GLU A 22 4.45 -1.70 -4.57
N VAL A 23 4.98 -1.70 -3.34
CA VAL A 23 5.48 -0.49 -2.66
C VAL A 23 6.62 0.15 -3.45
N LEU A 24 7.59 -0.65 -3.91
CA LEU A 24 8.65 -0.18 -4.80
C LEU A 24 8.09 0.40 -6.09
N THR A 25 7.09 -0.23 -6.70
CA THR A 25 6.45 0.28 -7.92
C THR A 25 5.79 1.64 -7.69
N MET A 26 5.14 1.83 -6.53
CA MET A 26 4.55 3.13 -6.16
C MET A 26 5.65 4.19 -5.99
N LEU A 27 6.69 3.92 -5.19
CA LEU A 27 7.80 4.85 -4.97
C LEU A 27 8.62 5.17 -6.24
N ALA A 28 8.71 4.21 -7.15
CA ALA A 28 9.32 4.39 -8.45
C ALA A 28 8.55 5.41 -9.29
N ALA A 29 7.22 5.37 -9.24
CA ALA A 29 6.36 6.33 -9.93
C ALA A 29 6.53 7.75 -9.38
N PHE A 30 6.64 7.92 -8.05
CA PHE A 30 6.96 9.22 -7.44
C PHE A 30 8.27 9.81 -7.97
N GLY A 31 9.33 9.00 -7.94
CA GLY A 31 10.66 9.43 -8.37
C GLY A 31 10.89 9.42 -9.89
N GLN A 32 9.90 9.02 -10.68
CA GLN A 32 10.02 8.80 -12.14
C GLN A 32 11.26 7.96 -12.49
N ARG A 33 11.46 6.86 -11.76
CA ARG A 33 12.63 5.98 -11.83
C ARG A 33 12.21 4.52 -12.00
N ALA A 34 13.18 3.64 -12.26
CA ALA A 34 12.92 2.20 -12.29
C ALA A 34 12.81 1.65 -10.86
N ALA A 35 11.98 0.62 -10.67
CA ALA A 35 11.67 0.09 -9.32
C ALA A 35 12.89 -0.51 -8.60
N ASP A 36 13.82 -1.11 -9.35
CA ASP A 36 15.10 -1.64 -8.85
C ASP A 36 16.11 -0.54 -8.47
N THR A 37 15.83 0.72 -8.82
CA THR A 37 16.65 1.89 -8.48
C THR A 37 16.08 2.72 -7.33
N VAL A 38 14.96 2.29 -6.74
CA VAL A 38 14.39 2.93 -5.56
C VAL A 38 15.30 2.65 -4.35
N PRO A 39 15.75 3.68 -3.61
CA PRO A 39 16.52 3.50 -2.38
C PRO A 39 15.72 2.73 -1.32
N GLU A 40 16.41 1.99 -0.47
CA GLU A 40 15.78 1.31 0.67
C GLU A 40 15.29 2.30 1.73
N GLU A 41 16.04 3.37 1.97
CA GLU A 41 15.67 4.41 2.94
C GLU A 41 14.62 5.36 2.35
N LEU A 42 13.61 5.70 3.16
CA LEU A 42 12.53 6.60 2.78
C LEU A 42 12.69 7.97 3.43
N GLY A 43 12.64 9.01 2.60
CA GLY A 43 12.44 10.37 3.06
C GLY A 43 10.99 10.63 3.50
N SER A 44 10.79 11.68 4.31
CA SER A 44 9.45 12.06 4.79
C SER A 44 8.48 12.38 3.65
N LEU A 45 8.93 13.05 2.59
CA LEU A 45 8.10 13.38 1.43
C LEU A 45 7.70 12.14 0.63
N GLU A 46 8.62 11.19 0.45
CA GLU A 46 8.35 9.91 -0.21
C GLU A 46 7.32 9.12 0.58
N LEU A 47 7.46 9.07 1.92
CA LEU A 47 6.50 8.42 2.79
C LEU A 47 5.11 9.10 2.73
N THR A 48 5.05 10.43 2.81
CA THR A 48 3.78 11.18 2.72
C THR A 48 3.08 10.87 1.40
N TRP A 49 3.82 10.91 0.29
CA TRP A 49 3.26 10.60 -1.03
C TRP A 49 2.82 9.14 -1.13
N LEU A 50 3.62 8.20 -0.61
CA LEU A 50 3.32 6.78 -0.63
C LEU A 50 2.02 6.47 0.12
N VAL A 51 1.81 7.07 1.29
CA VAL A 51 0.57 6.92 2.05
C VAL A 51 -0.62 7.43 1.22
N ALA A 52 -0.52 8.62 0.62
CA ALA A 52 -1.60 9.17 -0.19
C ALA A 52 -1.91 8.34 -1.45
N GLU A 53 -0.89 7.82 -2.14
CA GLU A 53 -1.08 6.92 -3.29
C GLU A 53 -1.74 5.61 -2.85
N PHE A 54 -1.31 5.04 -1.73
CA PHE A 54 -1.87 3.82 -1.17
C PHE A 54 -3.34 3.98 -0.80
N GLU A 55 -3.68 5.04 -0.06
CA GLU A 55 -5.05 5.39 0.33
C GLU A 55 -5.98 5.47 -0.88
N GLN A 56 -5.53 6.15 -1.95
CA GLN A 56 -6.29 6.25 -3.20
C GLN A 56 -6.45 4.89 -3.90
N ARG A 57 -5.39 4.06 -3.95
CA ARG A 57 -5.44 2.74 -4.60
C ARG A 57 -6.32 1.73 -3.87
N TYR A 58 -6.22 1.69 -2.55
CA TYR A 58 -6.92 0.73 -1.70
C TYR A 58 -8.28 1.24 -1.22
N GLY A 59 -8.57 2.54 -1.39
CA GLY A 59 -9.80 3.16 -0.89
C GLY A 59 -9.86 3.19 0.63
N LEU A 60 -8.70 3.31 1.28
CA LEU A 60 -8.54 3.35 2.73
C LEU A 60 -8.13 4.75 3.18
N GLN A 61 -8.33 5.04 4.47
CA GLN A 61 -7.75 6.20 5.13
C GLN A 61 -6.93 5.69 6.31
N LEU A 62 -5.64 6.01 6.33
CA LEU A 62 -4.73 5.60 7.39
C LEU A 62 -4.74 6.66 8.48
N ASP A 63 -5.11 6.26 9.69
CA ASP A 63 -4.91 7.09 10.88
C ASP A 63 -3.51 6.84 11.45
N LEU A 64 -2.56 7.68 11.01
CA LEU A 64 -1.17 7.65 11.46
C LEU A 64 -0.91 8.89 12.32
N ASP A 65 -0.62 8.66 13.59
CA ASP A 65 -0.01 9.69 14.44
C ASP A 65 1.45 9.95 14.03
N ASP A 66 2.00 11.07 14.51
CA ASP A 66 3.37 11.50 14.20
C ASP A 66 4.43 10.46 14.63
N GLU A 67 4.14 9.66 15.66
CA GLU A 67 5.05 8.62 16.16
C GLU A 67 5.13 7.46 15.17
N ARG A 68 3.99 6.93 14.69
CA ARG A 68 3.93 5.88 13.68
C ARG A 68 4.49 6.36 12.35
N PHE A 69 4.14 7.58 11.94
CA PHE A 69 4.69 8.16 10.72
C PHE A 69 6.21 8.34 10.82
N GLY A 70 6.71 8.78 11.98
CA GLY A 70 8.14 8.93 12.26
C GLY A 70 8.91 7.62 12.45
N ALA A 71 8.23 6.50 12.67
CA ALA A 71 8.88 5.19 12.81
C ALA A 71 9.24 4.56 11.45
N VAL A 72 8.55 4.93 10.37
CA VAL A 72 8.78 4.37 9.03
C VAL A 72 9.99 5.02 8.38
N ARG A 73 11.06 4.24 8.19
CA ARG A 73 12.33 4.72 7.63
C ARG A 73 12.78 3.94 6.41
N THR A 74 12.19 2.77 6.16
CA THR A 74 12.56 1.87 5.07
C THR A 74 11.36 1.43 4.23
N VAL A 75 11.63 0.85 3.06
CA VAL A 75 10.60 0.25 2.21
C VAL A 75 9.91 -0.91 2.93
N ASP A 76 10.67 -1.69 3.71
CA ASP A 76 10.12 -2.78 4.51
C ASP A 76 9.19 -2.28 5.61
N ASP A 77 9.57 -1.24 6.37
CA ASP A 77 8.70 -0.62 7.39
C ASP A 77 7.37 -0.14 6.78
N ALA A 78 7.44 0.51 5.61
CA ALA A 78 6.27 0.98 4.91
C ALA A 78 5.39 -0.20 4.46
N THR A 79 6.00 -1.27 3.93
CA THR A 79 5.28 -2.47 3.51
C THR A 79 4.52 -3.13 4.66
N GLU A 80 5.16 -3.23 5.84
CA GLU A 80 4.53 -3.76 7.04
C GLU A 80 3.37 -2.89 7.53
N LEU A 81 3.56 -1.57 7.58
CA LEU A 81 2.53 -0.61 7.98
C LEU A 81 1.29 -0.71 7.07
N LEU A 82 1.49 -0.66 5.75
CA LEU A 82 0.41 -0.70 4.77
C LEU A 82 -0.35 -2.04 4.81
N ARG A 83 0.37 -3.14 5.03
CA ARG A 83 -0.23 -4.46 5.24
C ARG A 83 -1.08 -4.50 6.51
N ALA A 84 -0.58 -3.95 7.61
CA ALA A 84 -1.31 -3.88 8.87
C ALA A 84 -2.60 -3.06 8.73
N ALA A 85 -2.56 -1.94 8.00
CA ALA A 85 -3.74 -1.11 7.74
C ALA A 85 -4.85 -1.88 7.00
N VAL A 86 -4.50 -2.64 5.95
CA VAL A 86 -5.46 -3.47 5.21
C VAL A 86 -6.05 -4.58 6.08
N LEU A 87 -5.24 -5.20 6.93
CA LEU A 87 -5.73 -6.22 7.87
C LEU A 87 -6.67 -5.62 8.92
N ALA A 88 -6.38 -4.42 9.43
CA ALA A 88 -7.22 -3.72 10.39
C ALA A 88 -8.60 -3.37 9.79
N GLU A 89 -8.63 -2.82 8.58
CA GLU A 89 -9.90 -2.52 7.89
C GLU A 89 -10.74 -3.79 7.69
N ARG A 90 -10.12 -4.89 7.26
CA ARG A 90 -10.80 -6.19 7.08
C ARG A 90 -11.39 -6.75 8.36
N ALA A 91 -10.76 -6.47 9.50
CA ALA A 91 -11.27 -6.88 10.80
C ALA A 91 -12.49 -6.06 11.25
N GLY A 92 -12.94 -5.09 10.45
CA GLY A 92 -13.98 -4.12 10.83
C GLY A 92 -13.50 -3.11 11.86
N GLY A 93 -12.20 -3.10 12.14
CA GLY A 93 -11.55 -2.06 12.92
C GLY A 93 -11.37 -0.87 12.02
N ARG A 94 -12.40 -0.02 11.91
CA ARG A 94 -12.11 1.38 11.60
C ARG A 94 -11.29 1.88 12.80
N PRO A 95 -10.03 2.29 12.62
CA PRO A 95 -9.26 2.91 13.70
C PRO A 95 -10.02 4.12 14.28
#